data_AF-A0A9D1AL05-F1
#
_entry.id   AF-A0A9D1AL05-F1
#
_cell.length_a   1.000
_cell.length_b   1.000
_cell.length_c   1.000
_cell.angle_alpha   90.00
_cell.angle_beta   90.00
_cell.angle_gamma   90.00
#
_symmetry.space_group_name_H-M   'P 1'
#
loop_
_entity.id
_entity.type
_entity.pdbx_description
1 polymer ?
#
loop_
_entity_poly.entity_id
_entity_poly.type
_entity_poly.pdbx_seq_one_letter_code
_entity_poly.pdbx_strand_id
1 'polypeptide(L)'
;MLPPFLLLFQPTLRKIETTAANVHDVTQVAGLMDGTEEELYGDSGYLGAEKREEAILTNGHGKEIQYIICARPSSLKKRYAGAEYEKAVAAEHAKASIRCKAEHVFAVVKGMFRFRKTRLTQIMEI
;
A
#
# COMPACT_ATOMS: atom_id res chain seq x y z
N MET A 1 16.30 -22.64 4.92
CA MET A 1 15.76 -22.17 6.22
C MET A 1 15.48 -20.68 6.08
N LEU A 2 14.20 -20.29 5.95
CA LEU A 2 13.81 -18.88 5.95
C LEU A 2 13.97 -18.32 7.37
N PRO A 3 14.50 -17.10 7.56
CA PRO A 3 14.66 -16.52 8.87
C PRO A 3 13.30 -16.33 9.56
N PRO A 4 13.21 -16.54 10.89
CA PRO A 4 11.96 -16.54 11.66
C PRO A 4 11.20 -15.19 11.66
N PHE A 5 11.80 -14.11 11.17
CA PHE A 5 11.10 -12.82 11.00
C PHE A 5 9.98 -12.87 9.94
N LEU A 6 10.04 -13.83 9.01
CA LEU A 6 9.04 -13.96 7.93
C LEU A 6 7.70 -14.58 8.38
N LEU A 7 7.62 -15.12 9.60
CA LEU A 7 6.41 -15.77 10.14
C LEU A 7 5.51 -14.85 10.95
N LEU A 8 5.96 -13.64 11.32
CA LEU A 8 5.16 -12.63 12.03
C LEU A 8 4.55 -11.57 11.10
N PHE A 9 5.00 -11.49 9.85
CA PHE A 9 4.57 -10.47 8.88
C PHE A 9 3.72 -11.11 7.78
N GLN A 10 2.51 -11.53 8.13
CA GLN A 10 1.46 -11.85 7.17
C GLN A 10 0.74 -10.53 6.86
N PRO A 11 0.96 -9.90 5.69
CA PRO A 11 0.19 -8.71 5.35
C PRO A 11 -1.30 -9.10 5.30
N THR A 12 -2.10 -8.49 6.16
CA THR A 12 -3.53 -8.80 6.25
C THR A 12 -4.30 -7.73 5.50
N LEU A 13 -5.05 -8.17 4.50
CA LEU A 13 -5.91 -7.29 3.73
C LEU A 13 -7.24 -7.16 4.49
N ARG A 14 -7.47 -6.00 5.12
CA ARG A 14 -8.60 -5.77 6.03
C ARG A 14 -9.82 -5.18 5.34
N LYS A 15 -9.60 -4.23 4.43
CA LYS A 15 -10.68 -3.48 3.77
C LYS A 15 -10.42 -3.39 2.28
N ILE A 16 -11.49 -3.59 1.50
CA ILE A 16 -11.48 -3.45 0.04
C ILE A 16 -12.64 -2.54 -0.30
N GLU A 17 -12.36 -1.52 -1.11
CA GLU A 17 -13.42 -0.70 -1.70
C GLU A 17 -13.40 -0.80 -3.21
N THR A 18 -14.61 -0.73 -3.78
CA THR A 18 -14.80 -0.71 -5.22
C THR A 18 -15.24 0.69 -5.61
N THR A 19 -14.42 1.40 -6.40
CA THR A 19 -14.76 2.72 -6.89
C THR A 19 -14.92 2.77 -8.39
N ALA A 20 -15.69 3.76 -8.86
CA ALA A 20 -15.75 4.07 -10.28
C ALA A 20 -14.36 4.52 -10.76
N ALA A 21 -14.01 4.18 -12.01
CA ALA A 21 -12.68 4.45 -12.56
C ALA A 21 -12.28 5.94 -12.62
N ASN A 22 -13.24 6.86 -12.46
CA ASN A 22 -13.02 8.31 -12.43
C ASN A 22 -12.63 8.84 -11.04
N VAL A 23 -12.79 8.03 -9.99
CA VAL A 23 -12.44 8.41 -8.62
C VAL A 23 -10.95 8.14 -8.41
N HIS A 24 -10.24 9.10 -7.83
CA HIS A 24 -8.83 8.95 -7.52
C HIS A 24 -8.66 8.11 -6.26
N ASP A 25 -7.80 7.08 -6.32
CA ASP A 25 -7.58 6.16 -5.21
C ASP A 25 -7.20 6.87 -3.89
N VAL A 26 -6.49 7.99 -3.99
CA VAL A 26 -6.06 8.83 -2.87
C VAL A 26 -7.23 9.50 -2.11
N THR A 27 -8.44 9.65 -2.71
CA THR A 27 -9.63 10.16 -1.98
C THR A 27 -10.24 9.10 -1.08
N GLN A 28 -10.06 7.81 -1.41
CA GLN A 28 -10.70 6.71 -0.69
C GLN A 28 -9.92 6.28 0.55
N VAL A 29 -8.71 6.83 0.76
CA VAL A 29 -7.84 6.45 1.87
C VAL A 29 -8.52 6.65 3.21
N ALA A 30 -9.18 7.80 3.40
CA ALA A 30 -9.92 8.11 4.63
C ALA A 30 -11.08 7.13 4.88
N GLY A 31 -11.77 6.69 3.83
CA GLY A 31 -12.84 5.69 3.93
C GLY A 31 -12.31 4.28 4.20
N LEU A 32 -11.10 3.98 3.73
CA LEU A 32 -10.43 2.69 3.88
C LEU A 32 -9.75 2.51 5.24
N MET A 33 -9.61 3.56 6.03
CA MET A 33 -8.97 3.53 7.35
C MET A 33 -10.03 3.64 8.45
N ASP A 34 -9.88 2.81 9.48
CA ASP A 34 -10.73 2.85 10.67
C ASP A 34 -10.08 3.68 11.80
N GLY A 35 -8.85 4.18 11.59
CA GLY A 35 -8.10 5.01 12.54
C GLY A 35 -7.48 4.19 13.67
N THR A 36 -7.25 2.89 13.44
CA THR A 36 -6.56 2.00 14.38
C THR A 36 -5.20 1.56 13.86
N GLU A 37 -4.90 1.86 12.60
CA GLU A 37 -3.81 1.30 11.82
C GLU A 37 -2.48 1.99 12.06
N GLU A 38 -1.46 1.27 12.53
CA GLU A 38 -0.14 1.88 12.79
C GLU A 38 0.66 2.17 11.51
N GLU A 39 0.53 1.30 10.50
CA GLU A 39 1.23 1.41 9.23
C GLU A 39 0.28 1.22 8.05
N LEU A 40 0.40 2.08 7.05
CA LEU A 40 -0.45 2.09 5.88
C LEU A 40 0.38 1.86 4.61
N TYR A 41 0.25 0.68 4.01
CA TYR A 41 0.95 0.34 2.77
C TYR A 41 0.11 0.69 1.54
N GLY A 42 0.64 1.60 0.72
CA GLY A 42 -0.02 2.08 -0.50
C GLY A 42 0.83 1.87 -1.76
N ASP A 43 0.15 1.72 -2.89
CA ASP A 43 0.78 1.83 -4.21
C ASP A 43 1.11 3.30 -4.56
N SER A 44 1.79 3.52 -5.68
CA SER A 44 2.15 4.86 -6.15
C SER A 44 0.97 5.79 -6.48
N GLY A 45 -0.25 5.25 -6.64
CA GLY A 45 -1.49 6.03 -6.80
C GLY A 45 -1.94 6.70 -5.50
N TYR A 46 -1.48 6.20 -4.35
CA TYR A 46 -1.68 6.81 -3.03
C TYR A 46 -0.61 7.84 -2.66
N LEU A 47 0.29 8.18 -3.59
CA LEU A 47 1.34 9.17 -3.32
C LEU A 47 0.73 10.53 -2.94
N GLY A 48 1.04 11.01 -1.75
CA GLY A 48 0.50 12.26 -1.22
C GLY A 48 -0.85 12.11 -0.49
N ALA A 49 -1.29 10.89 -0.19
CA ALA A 49 -2.43 10.63 0.70
C ALA A 49 -2.29 11.37 2.03
N GLU A 50 -1.10 11.32 2.62
CA GLU A 50 -0.71 12.00 3.87
C GLU A 50 -0.89 13.54 3.85
N LYS A 51 -0.95 14.17 2.68
CA LYS A 51 -0.99 15.64 2.55
C LYS A 51 -2.39 16.20 2.35
N ARG A 52 -3.41 15.35 2.35
CA ARG A 52 -4.80 15.76 2.13
C ARG A 52 -5.47 16.15 3.44
N GLU A 53 -6.47 17.02 3.34
CA GLU A 53 -7.27 17.48 4.49
C GLU A 53 -8.05 16.34 5.15
N GLU A 54 -8.44 15.32 4.37
CA GLU A 54 -9.17 14.14 4.84
C GLU A 54 -8.24 13.04 5.40
N ALA A 55 -6.93 13.26 5.42
CA ALA A 55 -5.97 12.22 5.82
C ALA A 55 -6.03 11.95 7.33
N ILE A 56 -6.18 10.69 7.70
CA ILE A 56 -6.04 10.26 9.09
C ILE A 56 -4.55 10.14 9.37
N LEU A 57 -4.01 11.11 10.12
CA LEU A 57 -2.59 11.14 10.48
C LEU A 57 -2.29 10.49 11.83
N THR A 58 -3.32 10.35 12.67
CA THR A 58 -3.18 9.83 14.03
C THR A 58 -4.28 8.81 14.30
N ASN A 59 -3.90 7.68 14.88
CA ASN A 59 -4.84 6.66 15.33
C ASN A 59 -5.63 7.12 16.56
N GLY A 60 -6.73 6.43 16.85
CA GLY A 60 -7.50 6.56 18.09
C GLY A 60 -6.68 6.30 19.36
N HIS A 61 -5.48 5.72 19.24
CA HIS A 61 -4.50 5.55 20.32
C HIS A 61 -3.50 6.70 20.45
N GLY A 62 -3.60 7.76 19.64
CA GLY A 62 -2.69 8.92 19.67
C GLY A 62 -1.33 8.68 19.00
N LYS A 63 -1.14 7.56 18.28
CA LYS A 63 0.06 7.27 17.49
C LYS A 63 -0.05 7.82 16.08
N GLU A 64 1.04 8.36 15.54
CA GLU A 64 1.12 8.75 14.13
C GLU A 64 1.09 7.51 13.23
N ILE A 65 0.30 7.58 12.17
CA ILE A 65 0.18 6.52 11.17
C ILE A 65 1.28 6.68 10.14
N GLN A 66 2.07 5.62 9.91
CA GLN A 66 3.13 5.67 8.92
C GLN A 66 2.61 5.31 7.53
N TYR A 67 2.62 6.28 6.62
CA TYR A 67 2.27 6.06 5.21
C TYR A 67 3.46 5.49 4.43
N ILE A 68 3.45 4.18 4.19
CA ILE A 68 4.49 3.45 3.46
C ILE A 68 4.05 3.27 2.01
N ILE A 69 4.29 4.30 1.20
CA ILE A 69 3.90 4.32 -0.20
C ILE A 69 5.04 3.80 -1.10
N CYS A 70 4.70 2.95 -2.07
CA CYS A 70 5.64 2.46 -3.08
C CYS A 70 6.03 3.59 -4.04
N ALA A 71 7.32 3.86 -4.17
CA ALA A 71 7.83 4.89 -5.05
C ALA A 71 7.95 4.39 -6.51
N ARG A 72 7.73 5.29 -7.46
CA ARG A 72 7.94 5.00 -8.89
C ARG A 72 9.44 4.86 -9.17
N PRO A 73 9.90 3.87 -9.96
CA PRO A 73 11.31 3.70 -10.30
C PRO A 73 11.95 4.95 -10.92
N SER A 74 11.19 5.71 -11.71
CA SER A 74 11.62 6.98 -12.29
C SER A 74 11.88 8.07 -11.25
N SER A 75 11.14 8.06 -10.14
CA SER A 75 11.35 8.97 -9.00
C SER A 75 12.59 8.57 -8.19
N LEU A 76 12.84 7.28 -8.01
CA LEU A 76 14.07 6.80 -7.33
C LEU A 76 15.33 7.22 -8.06
N LYS A 77 15.37 7.06 -9.39
CA LYS A 77 16.53 7.46 -10.22
C LYS A 77 16.84 8.96 -10.16
N LYS A 78 15.83 9.79 -9.86
CA LYS A 78 16.01 11.25 -9.70
C LYS A 78 16.48 11.63 -8.29
N ARG A 79 16.15 10.82 -7.28
CA ARG A 79 16.40 11.14 -5.86
C ARG A 79 17.69 10.54 -5.32
N TYR A 80 18.09 9.38 -5.83
CA TYR A 80 19.24 8.63 -5.33
C TYR A 80 20.19 8.28 -6.47
N ALA A 81 21.49 8.29 -6.18
CA ALA A 81 22.55 7.90 -7.11
C ALA A 81 23.54 6.94 -6.44
N GLY A 82 24.20 6.08 -7.24
CA GLY A 82 25.22 5.16 -6.75
C GLY A 82 24.69 4.15 -5.72
N ALA A 83 25.43 3.93 -4.63
CA ALA A 83 25.10 2.95 -3.60
C ALA A 83 23.79 3.23 -2.85
N GLU A 84 23.34 4.49 -2.78
CA GLU A 84 22.06 4.84 -2.16
C GLU A 84 20.87 4.42 -3.04
N TYR A 85 21.05 4.44 -4.36
CA TYR A 85 20.04 3.95 -5.29
C TYR A 85 19.80 2.45 -5.12
N GLU A 86 20.86 1.65 -4.97
CA GLU A 86 20.73 0.20 -4.77
C GLU A 86 19.97 -0.15 -3.48
N LYS A 87 20.26 0.56 -2.38
CA LYS A 87 19.53 0.40 -1.11
C LYS A 87 18.06 0.76 -1.26
N ALA A 88 17.77 1.87 -1.94
CA ALA A 88 16.40 2.31 -2.15
C ALA A 88 15.62 1.35 -3.07
N VAL A 89 16.28 0.79 -4.10
CA VAL A 89 15.71 -0.27 -4.94
C VAL A 89 15.42 -1.54 -4.13
N ALA A 90 16.33 -1.96 -3.25
CA ALA A 90 16.11 -3.11 -2.38
C ALA A 90 14.91 -2.90 -1.42
N ALA A 91 14.78 -1.71 -0.85
CA ALA A 91 13.62 -1.36 -0.01
C ALA A 91 12.31 -1.39 -0.80
N GLU A 92 12.29 -0.85 -2.02
CA GLU A 92 11.11 -0.91 -2.89
C GLU A 92 10.80 -2.33 -3.36
N HIS A 93 11.80 -3.19 -3.56
CA HIS A 93 11.58 -4.60 -3.84
C HIS A 93 10.89 -5.32 -2.68
N ALA A 94 11.23 -4.99 -1.43
CA ALA A 94 10.54 -5.54 -0.26
C ALA A 94 9.06 -5.12 -0.23
N LYS A 95 8.77 -3.83 -0.47
CA LYS A 95 7.38 -3.33 -0.60
C LYS A 95 6.62 -4.01 -1.74
N ALA A 96 7.27 -4.21 -2.89
CA ALA A 96 6.67 -4.87 -4.04
C ALA A 96 6.38 -6.37 -3.77
N SER A 97 7.21 -7.05 -2.98
CA SER A 97 6.98 -8.45 -2.58
C SER A 97 5.72 -8.58 -1.72
N ILE A 98 5.52 -7.65 -0.78
CA ILE A 98 4.29 -7.54 0.01
C ILE A 98 3.08 -7.31 -0.90
N ARG A 99 3.17 -6.33 -1.82
CA ARG A 99 2.11 -6.03 -2.80
C ARG A 99 1.73 -7.25 -3.65
N CYS A 100 2.71 -8.02 -4.10
CA CYS A 100 2.49 -9.23 -4.89
C CYS A 100 1.61 -10.25 -4.16
N LYS A 101 1.76 -10.39 -2.84
CA LYS A 101 0.91 -11.30 -2.03
C LYS A 101 -0.55 -10.86 -2.03
N ALA A 102 -0.82 -9.57 -1.83
CA ALA A 102 -2.19 -9.05 -1.87
C ALA A 102 -2.79 -9.08 -3.27
N GLU A 103 -2.01 -8.70 -4.29
CA GLU A 103 -2.44 -8.77 -5.69
C GLU A 103 -2.81 -10.20 -6.10
N HIS A 104 -2.11 -11.21 -5.58
CA HIS A 104 -2.42 -12.61 -5.83
C HIS A 104 -3.81 -13.01 -5.29
N VAL A 105 -4.09 -12.72 -4.02
CA VAL A 105 -5.40 -12.97 -3.39
C VAL A 105 -6.51 -12.33 -4.21
N PHE A 106 -6.25 -11.12 -4.68
CA PHE A 106 -7.20 -10.36 -5.45
C PHE A 106 -7.42 -10.86 -6.87
N ALA A 107 -6.36 -11.32 -7.53
CA ALA A 107 -6.49 -11.97 -8.84
C ALA A 107 -7.39 -13.20 -8.74
N VAL A 108 -7.32 -13.93 -7.63
CA VAL A 108 -8.24 -15.04 -7.32
C VAL A 108 -9.67 -14.53 -7.17
N VAL A 109 -9.91 -13.52 -6.33
CA VAL A 109 -11.27 -12.94 -6.10
C VAL A 109 -11.88 -12.39 -7.39
N LYS A 110 -11.14 -11.57 -8.16
CA LYS A 110 -11.58 -11.07 -9.47
C LYS A 110 -11.83 -12.19 -10.47
N GLY A 111 -11.07 -13.27 -10.38
CA GLY A 111 -11.28 -14.48 -11.16
C GLY A 111 -12.61 -15.14 -10.84
N MET A 112 -12.94 -15.30 -9.56
CA MET A 112 -14.19 -15.92 -9.08
C MET A 112 -15.42 -15.13 -9.51
N PHE A 113 -15.39 -13.79 -9.35
CA PHE A 113 -16.53 -12.92 -9.64
C PHE A 113 -16.53 -12.34 -11.07
N ARG A 114 -15.59 -12.73 -11.93
CA ARG A 114 -15.44 -12.24 -13.32
C ARG A 114 -15.24 -10.72 -13.46
N PHE A 115 -14.89 -10.01 -12.39
CA PHE A 115 -14.58 -8.58 -12.35
C PHE A 115 -13.14 -8.23 -12.78
N ARG A 116 -12.62 -8.92 -13.81
CA ARG A 116 -11.22 -8.74 -14.25
C ARG A 116 -10.89 -7.32 -14.73
N LYS A 117 -11.89 -6.58 -15.22
CA LYS A 117 -11.72 -5.22 -15.77
C LYS A 117 -11.99 -4.11 -14.75
N THR A 118 -12.39 -4.45 -13.53
CA THR A 118 -12.76 -3.44 -12.52
C THR A 118 -11.51 -2.96 -11.78
N ARG A 119 -11.39 -1.63 -11.62
CA ARG A 119 -10.44 -1.07 -10.67
C ARG A 119 -10.95 -1.32 -9.26
N LEU A 120 -10.05 -1.68 -8.39
CA LEU A 120 -10.36 -1.98 -7.01
C LEU A 120 -9.26 -1.33 -6.20
N THR A 121 -9.66 -0.45 -5.30
CA THR A 121 -8.78 0.28 -4.40
C THR A 121 -8.54 -0.58 -3.18
N GLN A 122 -7.29 -0.72 -2.79
CA GLN A 122 -6.91 -1.54 -1.66
C GLN A 122 -5.74 -0.88 -0.95
N ILE A 123 -5.79 -0.98 0.37
CA ILE A 123 -4.72 -0.55 1.24
C ILE A 123 -4.40 -1.74 2.13
N MET A 124 -3.11 -1.97 2.36
CA MET A 124 -2.65 -3.06 3.20
C MET A 124 -2.18 -2.48 4.52
N GLU A 125 -2.59 -3.11 5.62
CA GLU A 125 -2.02 -2.89 6.95
C GLU A 125 -1.05 -4.06 7.23
N ILE A 126 0.02 -3.76 7.96
CA ILE A 126 0.99 -4.75 8.43
C ILE A 126 1.16 -4.59 9.93
#